data_AF-A0A927H0G1-F1
#
_entry.id   AF-A0A927H0G1-F1
#
_cell.length_a   1.000
_cell.length_b   1.000
_cell.length_c   1.000
_cell.angle_alpha   90.00
_cell.angle_beta   90.00
_cell.angle_gamma   90.00
#
_symmetry.space_group_name_H-M   'P 1'
#
loop_
_entity.id
_entity.type
_entity.pdbx_description
1 polymer ?
#
loop_
_entity_poly.entity_id
_entity_poly.type
_entity_poly.pdbx_seq_one_letter_code
_entity_poly.pdbx_strand_id
1 'polypeptide(L)'
;MEKELLAAMLQSESSLYEITEVDQKEGVLVLHDVLHSSNQPVKLVDRGLSGSVQGSALVYTRLIHLEKFTMTSGLGFMFSMNHKDYILNRSRKMLKKTKHGDRSVDTFIVFFHLNRSDGLPVLFENVTT
;
A
#
# COMPACT_ATOMS: atom_id res chain seq x y z
N MET A 1 10.82 -20.24 7.39
CA MET A 1 10.59 -19.48 6.15
C MET A 1 9.22 -19.76 5.54
N GLU A 2 8.91 -20.91 4.93
CA GLU A 2 7.59 -21.10 4.28
C GLU A 2 6.39 -21.00 5.25
N LYS A 3 6.44 -21.72 6.37
CA LYS A 3 5.39 -21.65 7.42
C LYS A 3 5.23 -20.25 8.01
N GLU A 4 6.35 -19.54 8.16
CA GLU A 4 6.39 -18.17 8.67
C GLU A 4 5.74 -17.21 7.66
N LEU A 5 6.08 -17.36 6.37
CA LEU A 5 5.47 -16.59 5.30
C LEU A 5 3.95 -16.81 5.23
N LEU A 6 3.50 -18.07 5.28
CA LEU A 6 2.08 -18.39 5.28
C LEU A 6 1.36 -17.78 6.50
N ALA A 7 1.97 -17.87 7.68
CA ALA A 7 1.42 -17.25 8.89
C ALA A 7 1.35 -15.71 8.76
N ALA A 8 2.41 -15.08 8.26
CA ALA A 8 2.45 -13.64 8.03
C ALA A 8 1.44 -13.19 6.97
N MET A 9 1.22 -13.98 5.91
CA MET A 9 0.19 -13.74 4.91
C MET A 9 -1.23 -13.78 5.52
N LEU A 10 -1.50 -14.74 6.41
CA LEU A 10 -2.80 -14.84 7.09
C LEU A 10 -3.07 -13.66 8.04
N GLN A 11 -2.01 -13.05 8.58
CA GLN A 11 -2.09 -11.90 9.49
C GLN A 11 -1.98 -10.55 8.78
N SER A 12 -1.63 -10.55 7.49
CA SER A 12 -1.40 -9.32 6.74
C SER A 12 -2.69 -8.55 6.49
N GLU A 13 -2.63 -7.24 6.68
CA GLU A 13 -3.72 -6.33 6.37
C GLU A 13 -3.29 -5.33 5.30
N SER A 14 -4.28 -4.84 4.55
CA SER A 14 -4.09 -3.80 3.56
C SER A 14 -4.39 -2.44 4.17
N SER A 15 -3.52 -1.47 3.93
CA SER A 15 -3.75 -0.08 4.34
C SER A 15 -3.31 0.89 3.27
N LEU A 16 -3.63 2.16 3.47
CA LEU A 16 -3.08 3.27 2.69
C LEU A 16 -1.88 3.81 3.43
N TYR A 17 -0.75 3.87 2.73
CA TYR A 17 0.52 4.35 3.26
C TYR A 17 0.96 5.59 2.50
N GLU A 18 1.59 6.51 3.21
CA GLU A 18 2.40 7.58 2.63
C GLU A 18 3.85 7.10 2.49
N ILE A 19 4.42 7.29 1.29
CA ILE A 19 5.84 7.05 1.04
C ILE A 19 6.59 8.32 1.45
N THR A 20 7.35 8.24 2.54
CA THR A 20 8.09 9.38 3.09
C THR A 20 9.54 9.42 2.62
N GLU A 21 10.14 8.26 2.36
CA GLU A 21 11.53 8.13 1.90
C GLU A 21 11.66 6.99 0.90
N VAL A 22 12.58 7.15 -0.06
CA VAL A 22 12.90 6.14 -1.08
C VAL A 22 14.41 6.03 -1.21
N ASP A 23 14.94 4.84 -0.96
CA ASP A 23 16.31 4.46 -1.27
C ASP A 23 16.29 3.55 -2.50
N GLN A 24 16.51 4.14 -3.68
CA GLN A 24 16.52 3.41 -4.95
C GLN A 24 17.70 2.45 -5.07
N LYS A 25 18.81 2.73 -4.37
CA LYS A 25 20.02 1.91 -4.45
C LYS A 25 19.83 0.60 -3.68
N GLU A 26 19.25 0.69 -2.48
CA GLU A 26 18.98 -0.47 -1.64
C GLU A 26 17.63 -1.13 -1.96
N GLY A 27 16.78 -0.47 -2.75
CA GLY A 27 15.46 -0.96 -3.12
C GLY A 27 14.46 -0.91 -1.97
N VAL A 28 14.58 0.12 -1.11
CA VAL A 28 13.83 0.25 0.15
C VAL A 28 12.98 1.51 0.14
N LEU A 29 11.78 1.42 0.71
CA LEU A 29 10.89 2.55 0.96
C LEU A 29 10.56 2.65 2.44
N VAL A 30 10.33 3.87 2.93
CA VAL A 30 9.79 4.13 4.27
C VAL A 30 8.32 4.54 4.11
N LEU A 31 7.45 3.80 4.79
CA LEU A 31 6.01 3.93 4.71
C LEU A 31 5.42 4.38 6.04
N HIS A 32 4.43 5.28 6.00
CA HIS A 32 3.64 5.67 7.17
C HIS A 32 2.17 5.33 6.93
N ASP A 33 1.54 4.56 7.82
CA ASP A 33 0.11 4.22 7.69
C ASP A 33 -0.74 5.47 7.95
N VAL A 34 -1.59 5.84 7.00
CA VAL A 34 -2.45 7.03 7.10
C VAL A 34 -3.91 6.70 7.39
N LEU A 35 -4.29 5.42 7.45
CA LEU A 35 -5.63 4.97 7.89
C LEU A 35 -5.67 4.61 9.37
N HIS A 36 -4.57 4.09 9.89
CA HIS A 36 -4.43 3.68 11.28
C HIS A 36 -3.47 4.60 12.02
N SER A 37 -3.73 4.85 13.30
CA SER A 37 -2.93 5.76 14.14
C SER A 37 -1.56 5.18 14.54
N SER A 38 -0.98 4.30 13.72
CA SER A 38 0.36 3.77 13.97
C SER A 38 1.39 4.85 13.66
N ASN A 39 2.05 5.35 14.70
CA ASN A 39 3.12 6.32 14.51
C ASN A 39 4.45 5.68 14.05
N GLN A 40 4.52 4.35 13.95
CA GLN A 40 5.75 3.66 13.59
C GLN A 40 5.88 3.57 12.07
N PRO A 41 6.95 4.13 11.48
CA PRO A 41 7.24 3.95 10.06
C PRO A 41 7.61 2.49 9.78
N VAL A 42 7.22 1.99 8.61
CA VAL A 42 7.50 0.64 8.13
C VAL A 42 8.54 0.71 7.02
N LYS A 43 9.63 -0.06 7.15
CA LYS A 43 10.60 -0.26 6.08
C LYS A 43 10.14 -1.38 5.14
N LEU A 44 9.83 -1.02 3.90
CA LEU A 44 9.42 -1.93 2.83
C LEU A 44 10.62 -2.20 1.91
N VAL A 45 10.89 -3.48 1.61
CA VAL A 45 11.82 -3.88 0.56
C VAL A 45 11.01 -4.16 -0.71
N ASP A 46 11.14 -3.30 -1.72
CA ASP A 46 10.46 -3.44 -3.01
C ASP A 46 11.23 -2.69 -4.11
N ARG A 47 11.98 -3.42 -4.93
CA ARG A 47 12.81 -2.85 -6.00
C ARG A 47 11.99 -2.21 -7.13
N GLY A 48 10.84 -2.80 -7.46
CA GLY A 48 9.98 -2.28 -8.52
C GLY A 48 9.35 -0.96 -8.10
N LEU A 49 8.80 -0.92 -6.88
CA LEU A 49 8.16 0.29 -6.36
C LEU A 49 9.18 1.40 -6.08
N SER A 50 10.32 1.09 -5.47
CA SER A 50 11.37 2.09 -5.19
C SER A 50 11.95 2.71 -6.46
N GLY A 51 12.11 1.93 -7.53
CA GLY A 51 12.61 2.44 -8.81
C GLY A 51 11.57 3.25 -9.61
N SER A 52 10.27 3.00 -9.42
CA SER A 52 9.20 3.61 -10.22
C SER A 52 8.56 4.84 -9.58
N VAL A 53 8.63 4.97 -8.24
CA VAL A 53 8.04 6.11 -7.53
C VAL A 53 8.89 7.36 -7.74
N GLN A 54 8.29 8.37 -8.38
CA GLN A 54 8.88 9.71 -8.54
C GLN A 54 8.27 10.66 -7.51
N GLY A 55 8.96 10.87 -6.39
CA GLY A 55 8.55 11.80 -5.32
C GLY A 55 7.56 11.21 -4.31
N SER A 56 6.92 12.07 -3.52
CA SER A 56 5.96 11.65 -2.50
C SER A 56 4.67 11.14 -3.14
N ALA A 57 4.23 9.95 -2.73
CA ALA A 57 3.01 9.33 -3.20
C ALA A 57 2.31 8.57 -2.08
N LEU A 58 1.03 8.28 -2.29
CA LEU A 58 0.28 7.36 -1.45
C LEU A 58 0.19 6.01 -2.16
N VAL A 59 0.35 4.94 -1.39
CA VAL A 59 0.22 3.56 -1.86
C VAL A 59 -0.76 2.80 -0.99
N TYR A 60 -1.85 2.33 -1.57
CA TYR A 60 -2.68 1.31 -0.93
C TYR A 60 -2.13 -0.06 -1.30
N THR A 61 -1.69 -0.84 -0.32
CA THR A 61 -1.15 -2.19 -0.55
C THR A 61 -1.28 -3.04 0.70
N ARG A 62 -1.06 -4.35 0.55
CA ARG A 62 -0.97 -5.31 1.66
C ARG A 62 0.50 -5.54 2.00
N LEU A 63 0.85 -5.34 3.27
CA LEU A 63 2.20 -5.58 3.76
C LEU A 63 2.29 -6.94 4.47
N ILE A 64 3.29 -7.74 4.09
CA ILE A 64 3.68 -8.95 4.80
C ILE A 64 4.92 -8.62 5.62
N HIS A 65 4.80 -8.72 6.95
CA HIS A 65 5.91 -8.56 7.87
C HIS A 65 6.56 -9.92 8.13
N LEU A 66 7.84 -10.04 7.76
CA LEU A 66 8.70 -11.17 8.15
C LEU A 66 9.74 -10.69 9.16
N GLU A 67 10.43 -11.62 9.83
CA GLU A 67 11.40 -11.29 10.89
C GLU A 67 12.44 -10.24 10.44
N LYS A 68 12.89 -10.31 9.19
CA LYS A 68 14.00 -9.48 8.69
C LYS A 68 13.59 -8.32 7.81
N PHE A 69 12.39 -8.35 7.24
CA PHE A 69 11.95 -7.34 6.27
C PHE A 69 10.44 -7.36 6.08
N THR A 70 9.91 -6.26 5.56
CA THR A 70 8.53 -6.19 5.08
C THR A 70 8.53 -6.21 3.55
N MET A 71 7.56 -6.89 2.97
CA MET A 71 7.33 -6.92 1.52
C MET A 71 5.86 -6.60 1.20
N THR A 72 5.57 -6.27 -0.05
CA THR A 72 4.19 -6.18 -0.55
C THR A 72 3.67 -7.57 -0.92
N SER A 73 2.34 -7.73 -0.94
CA SER A 73 1.72 -8.92 -1.54
C SER A 73 0.60 -8.54 -2.51
N GLY A 74 0.78 -8.94 -3.75
CA GLY A 74 -0.22 -8.80 -4.80
C GLY A 74 -0.31 -7.39 -5.38
N LEU A 75 -1.46 -6.75 -5.17
CA LEU A 75 -1.87 -5.54 -5.90
C LEU A 75 -1.64 -4.27 -5.06
N GLY A 76 -1.13 -3.23 -5.72
CA GLY A 76 -1.01 -1.88 -5.17
C GLY A 76 -1.81 -0.86 -5.98
N PHE A 77 -2.38 0.14 -5.29
CA PHE A 77 -2.99 1.31 -5.92
C PHE A 77 -2.24 2.57 -5.52
N MET A 78 -1.83 3.35 -6.52
CA MET A 78 -1.07 4.58 -6.31
C MET A 78 -2.00 5.79 -6.36
N PHE A 79 -1.81 6.76 -5.48
CA PHE A 79 -2.52 8.02 -5.50
C PHE A 79 -1.55 9.19 -5.34
N SER A 80 -1.90 10.33 -5.93
CA SER A 80 -1.13 11.56 -5.78
C SER A 80 -1.14 12.03 -4.32
N MET A 81 0.03 12.40 -3.80
CA MET A 81 0.14 12.99 -2.47
C MET A 81 -0.65 14.31 -2.35
N ASN A 82 -0.76 15.07 -3.44
CA ASN A 82 -1.57 16.30 -3.49
C ASN A 82 -3.06 16.05 -3.21
N HIS A 83 -3.53 14.81 -3.34
CA HIS A 83 -4.92 14.43 -3.10
C HIS A 83 -5.12 13.67 -1.79
N LYS A 84 -4.12 13.64 -0.88
CA LYS A 84 -4.19 12.85 0.36
C LYS A 84 -5.46 13.07 1.16
N ASP A 85 -5.77 14.30 1.53
CA ASP A 85 -6.95 14.60 2.34
C ASP A 85 -8.26 14.25 1.63
N TYR A 86 -8.30 14.44 0.32
CA TYR A 86 -9.43 14.07 -0.50
C TYR A 86 -9.64 12.55 -0.52
N ILE A 87 -8.58 11.77 -0.77
CA ILE A 87 -8.63 10.30 -0.77
C ILE A 87 -9.03 9.78 0.61
N LEU A 88 -8.45 10.30 1.70
CA LEU A 88 -8.80 9.91 3.07
C LEU A 88 -10.25 10.22 3.42
N ASN A 89 -10.73 11.41 3.06
CA ASN A 89 -12.12 11.79 3.35
C ASN A 89 -13.11 10.98 2.52
N ARG A 90 -12.80 10.70 1.26
CA ARG A 90 -13.65 9.89 0.38
C ARG A 90 -13.67 8.44 0.81
N SER A 91 -12.53 7.84 1.15
CA SER A 91 -12.44 6.47 1.65
C SER A 91 -13.25 6.29 2.93
N ARG A 92 -13.12 7.20 3.92
CA ARG A 92 -13.92 7.17 5.15
C ARG A 92 -15.42 7.23 4.88
N LYS A 93 -15.87 8.06 3.93
CA LYS A 93 -17.30 8.15 3.56
C LYS A 93 -17.80 6.87 2.89
N MET A 94 -16.98 6.24 2.05
CA MET A 94 -17.33 5.00 1.36
C MET A 94 -17.35 3.81 2.33
N LEU A 95 -16.35 3.69 3.20
CA LEU A 95 -16.26 2.65 4.22
C LEU A 95 -17.45 2.65 5.19
N LYS A 96 -18.03 3.82 5.50
CA LYS A 96 -19.27 3.88 6.32
C LYS A 96 -20.48 3.24 5.64
N LYS A 97 -20.49 3.16 4.31
CA LYS A 97 -21.59 2.62 3.49
C LYS A 97 -21.37 1.15 3.11
N THR A 98 -20.12 0.73 2.93
CA THR A 98 -19.74 -0.65 2.66
C THR A 98 -19.83 -1.47 3.95
N LYS A 99 -20.54 -2.60 3.94
CA LYS A 99 -20.69 -3.49 5.12
C LYS A 99 -20.76 -4.95 4.69
N HIS A 100 -19.69 -5.48 4.11
CA HIS A 100 -19.61 -6.92 3.79
C HIS A 100 -19.25 -7.79 4.99
N GLY A 101 -18.99 -7.17 6.15
CA GLY A 101 -18.74 -7.89 7.42
C GLY A 101 -17.27 -8.23 7.66
N ASP A 102 -16.40 -7.98 6.69
CA ASP A 102 -14.94 -8.10 6.79
C ASP A 102 -14.29 -6.76 6.41
N ARG A 103 -13.56 -6.16 7.36
CA ARG A 103 -12.89 -4.87 7.19
C ARG A 103 -11.85 -4.89 6.08
N SER A 104 -11.09 -5.98 5.92
CA SER A 104 -10.06 -6.13 4.90
C SER A 104 -10.70 -6.12 3.50
N VAL A 105 -11.81 -6.85 3.34
CA VAL A 105 -12.60 -6.89 2.11
C VAL A 105 -13.22 -5.52 1.81
N ASP A 106 -13.86 -4.89 2.81
CA ASP A 106 -14.49 -3.58 2.65
C ASP A 106 -13.46 -2.52 2.24
N THR A 107 -12.28 -2.54 2.86
CA THR A 107 -11.18 -1.62 2.53
C THR A 107 -10.66 -1.86 1.13
N PHE A 108 -10.46 -3.11 0.73
CA PHE A 108 -10.04 -3.44 -0.63
C PHE A 108 -11.03 -2.92 -1.68
N ILE A 109 -12.33 -3.18 -1.51
CA ILE A 109 -13.39 -2.73 -2.43
C ILE A 109 -13.37 -1.21 -2.56
N VAL A 110 -13.29 -0.48 -1.44
CA VAL A 110 -13.26 0.98 -1.44
C VAL A 110 -12.07 1.51 -2.21
N PHE A 111 -10.86 1.00 -1.94
CA PHE A 111 -9.65 1.49 -2.61
C PHE A 111 -9.56 1.03 -4.06
N PHE A 112 -10.12 -0.12 -4.42
CA PHE A 112 -10.28 -0.54 -5.81
C PHE A 112 -11.15 0.44 -6.60
N HIS A 113 -12.29 0.86 -6.02
CA HIS A 113 -13.15 1.87 -6.65
C HIS A 113 -12.48 3.25 -6.73
N LEU A 114 -11.78 3.68 -5.68
CA LEU A 114 -11.04 4.93 -5.69
C LEU A 114 -9.93 4.93 -6.74
N ASN A 115 -9.21 3.82 -6.89
CA ASN A 115 -8.16 3.70 -7.90
C ASN A 115 -8.70 3.91 -9.33
N ARG A 116 -9.92 3.42 -9.62
CA ARG A 116 -10.54 3.58 -10.94
C ARG A 116 -10.91 5.03 -11.28
N SER A 117 -11.18 5.87 -10.28
CA SER A 117 -11.59 7.26 -10.51
C SER A 117 -10.48 8.27 -10.26
N ASP A 118 -9.61 8.02 -9.28
CA ASP A 118 -8.66 9.00 -8.73
C ASP A 118 -7.24 8.43 -8.60
N GLY A 119 -7.01 7.18 -9.04
CA GLY A 119 -5.70 6.51 -8.99
C GLY A 119 -4.73 7.00 -10.07
N LEU A 120 -3.44 6.88 -9.78
CA LEU A 120 -2.38 7.11 -10.75
C LEU A 120 -2.18 5.85 -11.62
N PRO A 121 -1.89 6.02 -12.93
CA PRO A 121 -1.50 4.90 -13.78
C PRO A 121 -0.25 4.22 -13.23
N VAL A 122 -0.33 2.93 -12.93
CA VAL A 122 0.83 2.11 -12.59
C VAL A 122 1.25 1.39 -13.85
N LEU A 123 2.37 1.82 -14.44
CA LEU A 123 2.99 1.15 -15.58
C LEU A 123 4.03 0.16 -15.04
N PHE A 124 3.84 -1.12 -15.32
CA PHE A 124 4.90 -2.11 -15.16
C PHE A 124 5.75 -2.07 -16.43
N GLU A 125 7.05 -1.75 -16.30
CA GLU A 125 7.97 -1.90 -17.43
C GLU A 125 8.16 -3.39 -17.73
N ASN A 126 8.19 -3.73 -19.02
CA ASN A 126 8.47 -5.10 -19.44
C ASN A 126 9.93 -5.43 -19.10
N VAL A 127 10.14 -6.49 -18.32
CA VAL A 127 11.48 -7.06 -18.14
C VAL A 127 11.84 -7.80 -19.41
N THR A 128 12.67 -7.20 -20.27
CA THR A 128 13.29 -7.91 -21.39
C THR A 128 14.42 -8.76 -20.81
N THR A 129 14.21 -10.08 -20.72
CA THR A 129 15.23 -11.08 -20.40
C THR A 129 16.13 -11.37 -21.58
#